data_AF-A0A3P1UME1-F1
#
_entry.id   AF-A0A3P1UME1-F1
#
_cell.length_a   1.000
_cell.length_b   1.000
_cell.length_c   1.000
_cell.angle_alpha   90.00
_cell.angle_beta   90.00
_cell.angle_gamma   90.00
#
_symmetry.space_group_name_H-M   'P 1'
#
loop_
_entity.id
_entity.type
_entity.pdbx_description
1 polymer ?
#
loop_
_entity_poly.entity_id
_entity_poly.type
_entity_poly.pdbx_seq_one_letter_code
_entity_poly.pdbx_strand_id
1 'polypeptide(L)'
;MLEEAEDRAARAAVEGWQIRAGGKLISRLPKPYNDNLPTTGKPLVIIESPYSGDVEHNTEYARACLLDSLRRGEAPIASHLLHTQVLDDLRPDERELGIEAGLAWYWVADKCVVYGDRGINGGMIEGIERAKRYGVLVEFRNIEASAAGENP
;
A
#
# COMPACT_ATOMS: atom_id res chain seq x y z
N MET A 1 25.20 2.41 -25.12
CA MET A 1 24.27 3.26 -25.90
C MET A 1 22.80 3.00 -25.56
N LEU A 2 22.35 1.75 -25.36
CA LEU A 2 20.99 1.45 -24.84
C LEU A 2 20.94 1.49 -23.29
N GLU A 3 21.99 1.01 -22.62
CA GLU A 3 22.13 1.00 -21.14
C GLU A 3 22.04 2.40 -20.51
N GLU A 4 22.62 3.43 -21.16
CA GLU A 4 22.60 4.81 -20.64
C GLU A 4 21.25 5.53 -20.80
N ALA A 5 20.34 4.98 -21.61
CA ALA A 5 19.00 5.54 -21.83
C ALA A 5 18.01 4.96 -20.81
N GLU A 6 18.11 3.67 -20.51
CA GLU A 6 17.33 3.01 -19.45
C GLU A 6 17.71 3.52 -18.07
N ASP A 7 19.01 3.75 -17.82
CA ASP A 7 19.50 4.29 -16.54
C ASP A 7 19.09 5.76 -16.29
N ARG A 8 18.98 6.55 -17.38
CA ARG A 8 18.43 7.91 -17.32
C ARG A 8 16.92 7.94 -17.08
N ALA A 9 16.18 7.00 -17.68
CA ALA A 9 14.73 6.89 -17.46
C ALA A 9 14.41 6.42 -16.03
N ALA A 10 15.20 5.49 -15.49
CA ALA A 10 15.12 5.05 -14.10
C ALA A 10 15.40 6.21 -13.12
N ARG A 11 16.45 7.01 -13.36
CA ARG A 11 16.74 8.21 -12.58
C ARG A 11 15.64 9.28 -12.66
N ALA A 12 15.12 9.54 -13.85
CA ALA A 12 14.04 10.54 -14.03
C ALA A 12 12.73 10.13 -13.33
N ALA A 13 12.44 8.82 -13.24
CA ALA A 13 11.30 8.28 -12.50
C ALA A 13 11.49 8.39 -10.97
N VAL A 14 12.72 8.22 -10.49
CA VAL A 14 13.09 8.42 -9.07
C VAL A 14 13.09 9.90 -8.67
N GLU A 15 13.49 10.80 -9.57
CA GLU A 15 13.64 12.25 -9.31
C GLU A 15 12.37 13.07 -9.58
N GLY A 16 11.28 12.46 -10.04
CA GLY A 16 9.96 13.11 -10.12
C GLY A 16 9.87 14.29 -11.10
N TRP A 17 10.65 14.30 -12.18
CA TRP A 17 10.58 15.39 -13.17
C TRP A 17 9.43 15.21 -14.16
N GLN A 18 8.39 16.03 -13.92
CA GLN A 18 7.19 16.19 -14.72
C GLN A 18 7.49 16.75 -16.12
N ILE A 19 7.05 16.07 -17.19
CA ILE A 19 7.01 16.67 -18.54
C ILE A 19 5.66 17.36 -18.72
N ARG A 20 5.69 18.69 -18.94
CA ARG A 20 4.51 19.51 -19.21
C ARG A 20 4.30 19.65 -20.73
N ALA A 21 3.14 19.20 -21.21
CA ALA A 21 2.55 19.69 -22.45
C ALA A 21 1.10 20.13 -22.18
N GLY A 22 0.81 21.43 -22.35
CA GLY A 22 -0.57 21.95 -22.37
C GLY A 22 -1.28 22.18 -21.03
N GLY A 23 -0.58 22.23 -19.89
CA GLY A 23 -1.14 22.77 -18.64
C GLY A 23 -2.24 21.96 -17.95
N LYS A 24 -2.50 20.72 -18.38
CA LYS A 24 -3.41 19.79 -17.67
C LYS A 24 -2.60 18.61 -17.14
N LEU A 25 -2.57 18.46 -15.81
CA LEU A 25 -1.97 17.31 -15.14
C LEU A 25 -2.85 16.09 -15.41
N ILE A 26 -2.46 15.26 -16.36
CA ILE A 26 -2.98 13.90 -16.52
C ILE A 26 -1.89 12.96 -16.03
N SER A 27 -1.98 12.49 -14.78
CA SER A 27 -1.16 11.39 -14.29
C SER A 27 -1.62 10.11 -14.99
N ARG A 28 -1.13 9.89 -16.21
CA ARG A 28 -1.37 8.69 -17.03
C ARG A 28 -0.08 8.22 -17.69
N LEU A 29 1.04 8.24 -16.96
CA LEU A 29 2.04 7.24 -17.27
C LEU A 29 1.44 5.91 -16.76
N PRO A 30 1.20 4.92 -17.64
CA PRO A 30 0.79 3.60 -17.18
C PRO A 30 1.83 3.11 -16.17
N LYS A 31 1.37 2.55 -15.05
CA LYS A 31 2.26 1.85 -14.13
C LYS A 31 3.00 0.81 -14.97
N PRO A 32 4.33 0.73 -14.92
CA PRO A 32 5.11 -0.18 -15.77
C PRO A 32 4.96 -1.64 -15.32
N TYR A 33 3.73 -2.14 -15.25
CA TYR A 33 3.42 -3.54 -15.06
C TYR A 33 3.05 -4.14 -16.43
N ASN A 34 4.07 -4.22 -17.27
CA ASN A 34 4.18 -5.00 -18.51
C ASN A 34 2.83 -5.32 -19.20
N ASP A 35 2.41 -4.48 -20.14
CA ASP A 35 1.15 -4.56 -20.91
C ASP A 35 0.93 -5.88 -21.69
N ASN A 36 1.90 -6.82 -21.64
CA ASN A 36 1.95 -8.06 -22.42
C ASN A 36 1.94 -9.36 -21.60
N LEU A 37 1.86 -9.34 -20.26
CA LEU A 37 1.58 -10.56 -19.50
C LEU A 37 0.07 -10.71 -19.25
N PRO A 38 -0.49 -11.94 -19.30
CA PRO A 38 -1.80 -12.19 -18.76
C PRO A 38 -1.75 -11.93 -17.26
N THR A 39 -2.03 -10.70 -16.84
CA THR A 39 -2.22 -10.38 -15.44
C THR A 39 -3.32 -11.31 -14.92
N THR A 40 -3.19 -11.78 -13.68
CA THR A 40 -4.28 -12.52 -13.02
C THR A 40 -5.54 -11.66 -12.81
N GLY A 41 -5.53 -10.40 -13.28
CA GLY A 41 -6.62 -9.42 -13.18
C GLY A 41 -6.92 -8.97 -11.74
N LYS A 42 -6.11 -9.41 -10.76
CA LYS A 42 -6.34 -9.13 -9.35
C LYS A 42 -5.83 -7.73 -9.00
N PRO A 43 -6.66 -6.88 -8.36
CA PRO A 43 -6.21 -5.58 -7.88
C PRO A 43 -5.06 -5.73 -6.87
N LEU A 44 -3.97 -4.98 -7.06
CA LEU A 44 -2.88 -4.86 -6.09
C LEU A 44 -3.31 -3.90 -4.98
N VAL A 45 -3.30 -4.36 -3.73
CA VAL A 45 -3.86 -3.60 -2.60
C VAL A 45 -2.83 -3.39 -1.51
N ILE A 46 -2.63 -2.15 -1.08
CA ILE A 46 -1.93 -1.85 0.17
C ILE A 46 -2.97 -1.87 1.29
N ILE A 47 -2.69 -2.55 2.38
CA ILE A 47 -3.52 -2.55 3.58
C ILE A 47 -2.90 -1.61 4.62
N GLU A 48 -3.73 -0.71 5.13
CA GLU A 48 -3.47 0.11 6.31
C GLU A 48 -4.38 -0.36 7.44
N SER A 49 -3.80 -0.78 8.56
CA SER A 49 -4.50 -1.14 9.79
C SER A 49 -3.64 -0.75 10.98
N PRO A 50 -4.21 -0.64 12.20
CA PRO A 50 -3.39 -0.46 13.39
C PRO A 50 -2.37 -1.59 13.55
N TYR A 51 -1.21 -1.26 14.12
CA TYR A 51 -0.15 -2.22 14.47
C TYR A 51 0.46 -1.89 15.82
N SER A 52 1.02 -0.67 15.97
CA SER A 52 1.60 -0.19 17.23
C SER A 52 0.58 -0.12 18.38
N GLY A 53 1.06 -0.17 19.63
CA GLY A 53 0.23 -0.16 20.83
C GLY A 53 -0.02 -1.58 21.30
N ASP A 54 -1.27 -2.04 21.24
CA ASP A 54 -1.62 -3.44 21.52
C ASP A 54 -1.25 -4.34 20.33
N VAL A 55 0.04 -4.66 20.23
CA VAL A 55 0.61 -5.38 19.07
C VAL A 55 -0.03 -6.75 18.85
N GLU A 56 -0.37 -7.46 19.92
CA GLU A 56 -0.99 -8.79 19.84
C GLU A 56 -2.37 -8.71 19.16
N HIS A 57 -3.28 -7.90 19.73
CA HIS A 57 -4.62 -7.74 19.17
C HIS A 57 -4.61 -7.08 17.80
N ASN A 58 -3.70 -6.14 17.56
CA ASN A 58 -3.56 -5.48 16.26
C ASN A 58 -3.00 -6.42 15.19
N THR A 59 -2.13 -7.35 15.56
CA THR A 59 -1.63 -8.39 14.66
C THR A 59 -2.77 -9.31 14.20
N GLU A 60 -3.64 -9.72 15.12
CA GLU A 60 -4.83 -10.51 14.77
C GLU A 60 -5.78 -9.76 13.84
N TYR A 61 -6.03 -8.48 14.12
CA TYR A 61 -6.85 -7.63 13.28
C TYR A 61 -6.25 -7.41 11.89
N ALA A 62 -4.94 -7.14 11.79
CA ALA A 62 -4.25 -7.00 10.51
C ALA A 62 -4.34 -8.29 9.67
N ARG A 63 -4.25 -9.46 10.31
CA ARG A 63 -4.48 -10.76 9.64
C ARG A 63 -5.92 -10.90 9.14
N ALA A 64 -6.91 -10.47 9.92
CA ALA A 64 -8.31 -10.46 9.50
C ALA A 64 -8.56 -9.51 8.32
N CYS A 65 -7.93 -8.33 8.31
CA CYS A 65 -7.95 -7.38 7.20
C CYS A 65 -7.34 -7.98 5.92
N LEU A 66 -6.18 -8.63 6.04
CA LEU A 66 -5.53 -9.34 4.95
C LEU A 66 -6.44 -10.43 4.37
N LEU A 67 -7.09 -11.21 5.24
CA LEU A 67 -8.02 -12.26 4.83
C LEU A 67 -9.27 -11.69 4.13
N ASP A 68 -9.85 -10.59 4.62
CA ASP A 68 -10.97 -9.90 3.95
C ASP A 68 -10.58 -9.47 2.52
N SER A 69 -9.42 -8.84 2.35
CA SER A 69 -8.94 -8.41 1.03
C SER A 69 -8.71 -9.61 0.09
N LEU A 70 -8.07 -10.68 0.57
CA LEU A 70 -7.90 -11.92 -0.21
C LEU A 70 -9.25 -12.51 -0.65
N ARG A 71 -10.25 -12.53 0.23
CA ARG A 71 -11.61 -13.04 -0.08
C ARG A 71 -12.36 -12.18 -1.09
N ARG A 72 -11.99 -10.90 -1.25
CA ARG A 72 -12.50 -10.01 -2.31
C ARG A 72 -11.83 -10.24 -3.67
N GLY A 73 -10.92 -11.22 -3.77
CA GLY A 73 -10.21 -11.53 -5.00
C GLY A 73 -9.02 -10.61 -5.27
N GLU A 74 -8.61 -9.80 -4.30
CA GLU A 74 -7.50 -8.86 -4.36
C GLU A 74 -6.16 -9.57 -4.07
N ALA A 75 -5.05 -8.91 -4.40
CA ALA A 75 -3.70 -9.30 -4.05
C ALA A 75 -3.12 -8.27 -3.06
N PRO A 76 -3.38 -8.43 -1.75
CA PRO A 76 -2.96 -7.45 -0.75
C PRO A 76 -1.52 -7.62 -0.26
N ILE A 77 -0.92 -6.51 0.15
CA ILE A 77 0.22 -6.46 1.06
C ILE A 77 -0.13 -5.67 2.32
N ALA A 78 0.29 -6.17 3.49
CA ALA A 78 0.27 -5.46 4.76
C ALA A 78 1.72 -5.39 5.28
N SER A 79 2.50 -4.38 4.83
CA SER A 79 3.94 -4.30 5.13
C SER A 79 4.23 -4.16 6.62
N HIS A 80 3.37 -3.43 7.36
CA HIS A 80 3.49 -3.29 8.82
C HIS A 80 3.28 -4.60 9.57
N LEU A 81 2.56 -5.57 8.99
CA LEU A 81 2.41 -6.91 9.53
C LEU A 81 3.55 -7.84 9.08
N LEU A 82 3.96 -7.75 7.81
CA LEU A 82 4.92 -8.66 7.20
C LEU A 82 6.37 -8.35 7.60
N HIS A 83 6.81 -7.10 7.44
CA HIS A 83 8.22 -6.73 7.61
C HIS A 83 8.65 -6.84 9.07
N THR A 84 7.75 -6.55 10.01
CA THR A 84 7.96 -6.65 11.47
C THR A 84 8.14 -8.08 11.99
N GLN A 85 7.90 -9.11 11.16
CA GLN A 85 8.23 -10.50 11.50
C GLN A 85 9.73 -10.80 11.36
N VAL A 86 10.46 -9.97 10.60
CA VAL A 86 11.87 -10.20 10.26
C VAL A 86 12.76 -8.99 10.52
N LEU A 87 12.17 -7.82 10.77
CA LEU A 87 12.82 -6.57 11.14
C LEU A 87 12.40 -6.15 12.55
N ASP A 88 13.32 -5.59 13.30
CA ASP A 88 13.09 -4.98 14.61
C ASP A 88 12.74 -3.50 14.45
N ASP A 89 11.48 -3.15 14.68
CA ASP A 89 10.99 -1.75 14.57
C ASP A 89 11.61 -0.80 15.61
N LEU A 90 12.29 -1.33 16.64
CA LEU A 90 13.04 -0.53 17.62
C LEU A 90 14.45 -0.15 17.12
N ARG A 91 14.95 -0.81 16.07
CA ARG A 91 16.20 -0.49 15.41
C ARG A 91 15.94 0.50 14.26
N PRO A 92 16.46 1.74 14.33
CA PRO A 92 16.13 2.78 13.34
C PRO A 92 16.44 2.39 11.89
N ASP A 93 17.55 1.69 11.66
CA ASP A 93 17.99 1.19 10.36
C ASP A 93 17.03 0.14 9.77
N GLU A 94 16.58 -0.79 10.61
CA GLU A 94 15.63 -1.83 10.18
C GLU A 94 14.22 -1.27 9.99
N ARG A 95 13.81 -0.33 10.85
CA ARG A 95 12.55 0.41 10.69
C ARG A 95 12.51 1.19 9.38
N GLU A 96 13.58 1.91 9.06
CA GLU A 96 13.69 2.65 7.80
C GLU A 96 13.62 1.70 6.60
N LEU A 97 14.36 0.59 6.62
CA LEU A 97 14.30 -0.45 5.58
C LEU A 97 12.87 -0.98 5.37
N GLY A 98 12.15 -1.27 6.46
CA GLY A 98 10.76 -1.74 6.39
C GLY A 98 9.80 -0.71 5.80
N ILE A 99 10.00 0.58 6.12
CA ILE A 99 9.22 1.69 5.58
C ILE A 99 9.51 1.88 4.09
N GLU A 100 10.78 1.91 3.68
CA GLU A 100 11.18 2.05 2.27
C GLU A 100 10.62 0.92 1.40
N ALA A 101 10.72 -0.32 1.88
CA ALA A 101 10.15 -1.47 1.18
C ALA A 101 8.62 -1.36 1.03
N GLY A 102 7.91 -0.87 2.05
CA GLY A 102 6.48 -0.59 1.97
C GLY A 102 6.15 0.56 1.00
N LEU A 103 6.99 1.60 0.98
CA LEU A 103 6.82 2.75 0.08
C LEU A 103 6.91 2.37 -1.40
N ALA A 104 7.75 1.40 -1.76
CA ALA A 104 7.89 0.93 -3.13
C ALA A 104 6.56 0.41 -3.72
N TRP A 105 5.65 -0.11 -2.89
CA TRP A 105 4.37 -0.64 -3.35
C TRP A 105 3.42 0.43 -3.91
N TYR A 106 3.52 1.69 -3.47
CA TYR A 106 2.64 2.75 -3.97
C TYR A 106 2.80 3.04 -5.46
N TRP A 107 3.93 2.66 -6.06
CA TRP A 107 4.14 2.78 -7.50
C TRP A 107 3.29 1.82 -8.33
N VAL A 108 2.90 0.69 -7.75
CA VAL A 108 2.20 -0.39 -8.47
C VAL A 108 0.80 -0.65 -7.93
N ALA A 109 0.51 -0.34 -6.67
CA ALA A 109 -0.76 -0.64 -6.01
C ALA A 109 -1.96 0.10 -6.62
N ASP A 110 -3.02 -0.62 -6.98
CA ASP A 110 -4.26 -0.06 -7.53
C ASP A 110 -5.02 0.76 -6.51
N LYS A 111 -4.95 0.35 -5.25
CA LYS A 111 -5.57 1.06 -4.12
C LYS A 111 -4.86 0.79 -2.81
N CYS A 112 -5.08 1.71 -1.88
CA CYS A 112 -4.74 1.65 -0.48
C CYS A 112 -6.05 1.51 0.30
N VAL A 113 -6.21 0.40 1.00
CA VAL A 113 -7.41 0.09 1.78
C VAL A 113 -7.09 0.34 3.26
N VAL A 114 -7.87 1.21 3.88
CA VAL A 114 -7.74 1.60 5.28
C VAL A 114 -8.83 0.92 6.09
N TYR A 115 -8.45 0.01 6.98
CA TYR A 115 -9.37 -0.66 7.89
C TYR A 115 -9.47 0.14 9.19
N GLY A 116 -10.65 0.74 9.42
CA GLY A 116 -10.86 1.80 10.41
C GLY A 116 -11.54 1.36 11.71
N ASP A 117 -11.87 0.08 11.88
CA ASP A 117 -12.71 -0.40 13.00
C ASP A 117 -12.13 -0.02 14.37
N ARG A 118 -10.79 -0.04 14.46
CA ARG A 118 -10.04 0.22 15.70
C ARG A 118 -9.41 1.61 15.75
N GLY A 119 -9.96 2.54 14.97
CA GLY A 119 -9.45 3.89 14.82
C GLY A 119 -8.29 3.99 13.83
N ILE A 120 -7.97 5.23 13.45
CA ILE A 120 -6.91 5.57 12.50
C ILE A 120 -5.80 6.29 13.27
N ASN A 121 -4.62 5.68 13.34
CA ASN A 121 -3.47 6.23 14.08
C ASN A 121 -2.50 7.00 13.15
N GLY A 122 -1.45 7.59 13.73
CA GLY A 122 -0.46 8.38 12.98
C GLY A 122 0.18 7.63 11.81
N GLY A 123 0.55 6.35 11.99
CA GLY A 123 1.13 5.54 10.92
C GLY A 123 0.16 5.34 9.74
N MET A 124 -1.11 5.09 10.04
CA MET A 124 -2.15 4.97 9.01
C MET A 124 -2.43 6.31 8.32
N ILE A 125 -2.41 7.44 9.04
CA ILE A 125 -2.54 8.78 8.45
C ILE A 125 -1.41 9.01 7.44
N GLU A 126 -0.18 8.69 7.79
CA GLU A 126 0.95 8.76 6.87
C GLU A 126 0.74 7.88 5.63
N GLY A 127 0.24 6.65 5.81
CA GLY A 127 -0.12 5.76 4.71
C GLY A 127 -1.17 6.36 3.76
N ILE A 128 -2.22 6.98 4.33
CA ILE A 128 -3.25 7.69 3.56
C ILE A 128 -2.68 8.87 2.79
N GLU A 129 -1.81 9.67 3.41
CA GLU A 129 -1.16 10.81 2.76
C GLU A 129 -0.22 10.37 1.64
N ARG A 130 0.51 9.27 1.83
CA ARG A 130 1.35 8.64 0.79
C ARG A 130 0.49 8.18 -0.38
N ALA A 131 -0.61 7.46 -0.12
CA ALA A 131 -1.53 7.02 -1.17
C ALA A 131 -2.00 8.21 -2.03
N LYS A 132 -2.44 9.29 -1.38
CA LYS A 132 -2.85 10.54 -2.05
C LYS A 132 -1.73 11.15 -2.88
N ARG A 133 -0.51 11.20 -2.35
CA ARG A 133 0.68 11.76 -3.04
C ARG A 133 1.02 10.98 -4.31
N TYR A 134 0.90 9.66 -4.28
CA TYR A 134 1.20 8.78 -5.42
C TYR A 134 -0.01 8.55 -6.34
N GLY A 135 -1.16 9.19 -6.09
CA GLY A 135 -2.37 9.02 -6.91
C GLY A 135 -3.00 7.63 -6.78
N VAL A 136 -2.71 6.90 -5.69
CA VAL A 136 -3.32 5.62 -5.37
C VAL A 136 -4.69 5.84 -4.74
N LEU A 137 -5.72 5.13 -5.23
CA LEU A 137 -7.07 5.24 -4.70
C LEU A 137 -7.11 4.84 -3.22
N VAL A 138 -7.72 5.67 -2.37
CA VAL A 138 -7.93 5.33 -0.96
C VAL A 138 -9.35 4.84 -0.75
N GLU A 139 -9.50 3.64 -0.17
CA GLU A 139 -10.78 3.01 0.15
C GLU A 139 -10.84 2.72 1.66
N PHE A 140 -11.92 3.08 2.33
CA PHE A 140 -12.10 2.80 3.76
C PHE A 140 -12.99 1.56 3.95
N ARG A 141 -12.60 0.67 4.86
CA ARG A 141 -13.34 -0.56 5.19
C ARG A 141 -13.47 -0.74 6.70
N ASN A 142 -14.48 -1.50 7.07
CA ASN A 142 -14.74 -1.96 8.43
C ASN A 142 -15.15 -3.45 8.35
N ILE A 143 -14.56 -4.30 9.18
CA ILE A 143 -14.81 -5.76 9.22
C ILE A 143 -15.33 -6.23 10.58
N GLU A 144 -15.37 -5.35 11.59
CA GLU A 144 -15.86 -5.61 12.93
C GLU A 144 -17.27 -4.99 13.12
N ALA A 145 -18.19 -5.13 12.16
CA ALA A 145 -19.61 -4.80 12.40
C ALA A 145 -20.61 -5.44 11.41
N SER A 146 -20.98 -6.71 11.67
CA SER A 146 -22.32 -7.31 11.43
C SER A 146 -22.58 -8.53 12.32
N ALA A 147 -21.96 -8.64 13.51
CA ALA A 147 -22.19 -9.75 14.45
C ALA A 147 -23.14 -9.40 15.62
N ALA A 148 -23.74 -8.20 15.62
CA ALA A 148 -24.69 -7.74 16.64
C ALA A 148 -26.16 -7.70 16.16
N GLY A 149 -26.48 -8.41 15.07
CA GLY A 149 -27.80 -8.33 14.42
C GLY A 149 -28.48 -9.66 14.08
N GLU A 150 -27.88 -10.82 14.38
CA GLU A 150 -28.51 -12.12 14.19
C GLU A 150 -28.27 -12.99 15.42
N ASN A 151 -29.29 -13.06 16.28
CA ASN A 151 -29.42 -14.09 17.28
C ASN A 151 -30.69 -14.89 16.90
N PRO A 152 -30.65 -16.23 16.81
CA PRO A 152 -31.83 -17.06 16.54
C PRO A 152 -32.86 -17.03 17.68
#